data_AF-A0A3D2R4V9-F1
#
_entry.id   AF-A0A3D2R4V9-F1
#
_cell.length_a   1.000
_cell.length_b   1.000
_cell.length_c   1.000
_cell.angle_alpha   90.00
_cell.angle_beta   90.00
_cell.angle_gamma   90.00
#
_symmetry.space_group_name_H-M   'P 1'
#
loop_
_entity.id
_entity.type
_entity.pdbx_description
1 polymer ?
#
loop_
_entity_poly.entity_id
_entity_poly.type
_entity_poly.pdbx_seq_one_letter_code
_entity_poly.pdbx_strand_id
1 'polypeptide(L)' 'MKVLPSTSPYLIRAIYDWCCDTSQTPYLSVRVSESSSVPMEHAQDGEIVLNI' A
#
# COMPACT_ATOMS: atom_id res chain seq x y z
N MET A 1 -7.22 26.28 -11.57
CA MET A 1 -7.92 24.97 -11.67
C MET A 1 -7.83 24.28 -10.31
N LYS A 2 -8.91 23.68 -9.82
CA LYS A 2 -8.91 22.95 -8.54
C LYS A 2 -8.27 21.58 -8.76
N VAL A 3 -7.15 21.30 -8.10
CA VAL A 3 -6.58 19.94 -8.09
C VAL A 3 -7.50 19.08 -7.23
N LEU A 4 -8.02 18.00 -7.81
CA LEU A 4 -8.77 17.00 -7.06
C LEU A 4 -7.77 16.11 -6.31
N PRO A 5 -8.06 15.71 -5.06
CA PRO A 5 -7.22 14.78 -4.34
C PRO A 5 -7.18 13.42 -5.06
N SER A 6 -6.08 12.69 -4.89
CA SER A 6 -5.95 11.34 -5.46
C SER A 6 -7.05 10.41 -4.92
N THR A 7 -7.58 9.56 -5.80
CA THR A 7 -8.55 8.51 -5.43
C THR A 7 -7.86 7.25 -4.88
N SER A 8 -6.53 7.11 -5.00
CA SER A 8 -5.78 5.93 -4.55
C SER A 8 -6.08 5.52 -3.11
N PRO A 9 -6.16 6.42 -2.11
CA PRO A 9 -6.41 6.01 -0.73
C PRO A 9 -7.81 5.41 -0.51
N TYR A 10 -8.77 5.66 -1.39
CA TYR A 10 -10.12 5.09 -1.32
C TYR A 10 -10.14 3.70 -1.92
N LEU A 11 -9.45 3.50 -3.06
CA LEU A 11 -9.34 2.20 -3.71
C LEU A 11 -8.58 1.19 -2.84
N ILE A 12 -7.49 1.61 -2.19
CA ILE A 12 -6.73 0.76 -1.26
C ILE A 12 -7.64 0.26 -0.12
N ARG A 13 -8.45 1.15 0.47
CA ARG A 13 -9.41 0.78 1.52
C ARG A 13 -10.47 -0.20 1.02
N ALA A 14 -11.06 0.06 -0.14
CA ALA A 14 -12.08 -0.82 -0.70
C ALA A 14 -11.55 -2.25 -0.96
N ILE A 15 -10.30 -2.37 -1.43
CA ILE A 15 -9.64 -3.68 -1.64
C ILE A 15 -9.33 -4.34 -0.29
N TYR A 16 -8.80 -3.58 0.67
CA TYR A 16 -8.53 -4.09 2.03
C TYR A 16 -9.81 -4.66 2.67
N ASP A 17 -10.90 -3.88 2.68
CA ASP A 17 -12.18 -4.30 3.26
C ASP A 17 -12.70 -5.58 2.58
N TRP A 18 -12.60 -5.65 1.25
CA TRP A 18 -12.96 -6.86 0.51
C TRP A 18 -12.10 -8.08 0.87
N CYS A 19 -10.79 -7.91 1.06
CA CYS A 19 -9.92 -9.00 1.52
C CYS A 19 -10.34 -9.49 2.91
N CYS A 20 -10.63 -8.57 3.85
CA CYS A 20 -11.10 -8.92 5.19
C CYS A 20 -12.44 -9.69 5.15
N ASP A 21 -13.41 -9.19 4.37
CA ASP A 21 -14.72 -9.81 4.23
C ASP A 21 -14.66 -11.20 3.59
N THR A 22 -13.65 -11.45 2.74
CA THR A 22 -13.46 -12.71 2.02
C THR A 22 -12.45 -13.66 2.67
N SER A 23 -12.01 -13.38 3.91
CA SER A 23 -11.01 -14.17 4.63
C SER A 23 -9.67 -14.31 3.88
N GLN A 24 -9.30 -13.29 3.11
CA GLN A 24 -7.99 -13.16 2.49
C GLN A 24 -7.05 -12.32 3.36
N THR A 25 -5.74 -12.48 3.16
CA THR A 25 -4.73 -11.65 3.82
C THR A 25 -4.37 -10.47 2.90
N PRO A 26 -4.59 -9.21 3.33
CA PRO A 26 -4.26 -8.06 2.51
C PRO A 26 -2.74 -7.85 2.46
N TYR A 27 -2.18 -7.79 1.25
CA TYR A 27 -0.79 -7.44 1.03
C TYR A 27 -0.69 -6.17 0.19
N LEU A 28 0.21 -5.27 0.58
CA LEU A 28 0.46 -4.01 -0.11
C LEU A 28 1.92 -3.93 -0.57
N SER A 29 2.11 -3.74 -1.86
CA SER A 29 3.40 -3.45 -2.47
C SER A 29 3.66 -1.95 -2.47
N VAL A 30 4.78 -1.52 -1.90
CA VAL A 30 5.12 -0.11 -1.75
C VAL A 30 6.50 0.15 -2.36
N ARG A 31 6.56 1.09 -3.29
CA ARG A 31 7.84 1.59 -3.80
C ARG A 31 8.52 2.43 -2.73
N VAL A 32 9.74 2.05 -2.37
CA VAL A 32 10.54 2.72 -1.35
C VAL A 32 11.17 3.98 -1.96
N SER A 33 11.11 5.08 -1.21
CA SER A 33 11.78 6.34 -1.54
C SER A 33 12.44 6.94 -0.30
N GLU A 34 13.16 8.05 -0.47
CA GLU A 34 13.79 8.76 0.66
C GLU A 34 12.80 9.22 1.74
N SER A 35 11.51 9.34 1.39
CA SER A 35 10.44 9.68 2.35
C SER A 35 9.85 8.46 3.07
N SER A 36 10.25 7.23 2.73
CA SER A 36 9.73 6.00 3.31
C SER A 36 10.49 5.62 4.58
N SER A 37 9.77 5.39 5.67
CA SER A 37 10.33 4.85 6.92
C SER A 37 9.96 3.36 7.05
N VAL A 38 10.80 2.49 6.50
CA VAL A 38 10.61 1.02 6.51
C VAL A 38 11.94 0.30 6.82
N PRO A 39 11.91 -0.95 7.32
CA PRO A 39 13.12 -1.75 7.46
C PRO A 39 13.70 -2.07 6.07
N MET A 40 14.80 -1.40 5.72
CA MET A 40 15.41 -1.50 4.39
C MET A 40 15.98 -2.90 4.10
N GLU A 41 16.28 -3.68 5.14
CA GLU A 41 16.72 -5.07 5.02
C GLU A 41 15.66 -6.00 4.39
N HIS A 42 14.39 -5.60 4.40
CA HIS A 42 13.28 -6.33 3.79
C HIS A 42 12.88 -5.79 2.41
N ALA A 43 13.45 -4.67 1.97
CA ALA A 43 13.20 -4.11 0.65
C ALA A 43 14.00 -4.86 -0.42
N GLN A 44 13.36 -5.18 -1.54
CA GLN A 44 13.95 -5.86 -2.70
C GLN A 44 13.66 -5.02 -3.94
N ASP A 45 14.68 -4.72 -4.73
CA ASP A 45 14.58 -3.91 -5.97
C ASP A 45 13.85 -2.55 -5.81
N GLY A 46 13.99 -1.93 -4.62
CA GLY A 46 13.34 -0.66 -4.30
C GLY A 46 11.86 -0.77 -3.97
N GLU A 47 11.39 -1.97 -3.64
CA GLU A 47 10.02 -2.27 -3.26
C GLU A 47 9.98 -3.07 -1.95
N ILE A 48 8.91 -2.89 -1.17
CA ILE A 48 8.64 -3.67 0.03
C ILE A 48 7.19 -4.14 0.01
N VAL A 49 6.97 -5.41 0.35
CA VAL A 49 5.63 -5.99 0.48
C VAL A 49 5.27 -6.06 1.96
N LEU A 50 4.17 -5.41 2.32
CA LEU A 50 3.66 -5.35 3.69
C LEU A 50 2.39 -6.20 3.80
N ASN A 51 2.30 -7.01 4.86
CA ASN A 51 1.04 -7.56 5.33
C ASN A 51 0.36 -6.47 6.17
N ILE A 52 -0.84 -6.04 5.79
CA ILE A 52 -1.57 -4.94 6.43
C ILE A 52 -2.94 -5.38 6.93
#